data_AF-A0A195BEZ4-F1
#
_entry.id   AF-A0A195BEZ4-F1
#
_cell.length_a   1.000
_cell.length_b   1.000
_cell.length_c   1.000
_cell.angle_alpha   90.00
_cell.angle_beta   90.00
_cell.angle_gamma   90.00
#
_symmetry.space_group_name_H-M   'P 1'
#
loop_
_entity.id
_entity.type
_entity.pdbx_description
1 polymer ?
#
loop_
_entity_poly.entity_id
_entity_poly.type
_entity_poly.pdbx_seq_one_letter_code
_entity_poly.pdbx_strand_id
1 'polypeptide(L)'
;MADETSRDTLLSRVKEQGELVRRLKAAKVDNTQEYREQSDINIELEGLNGDFADISYVCGWCPTSKDVELFDMLRIILNDELARWPHLNRWHINMKSFSQEERLAFPAAEMPLTSLAEKIERLKGINYISKNMLDKKIAEEIAKLLDLKAELGEENGCPHKLILKTPKGTRDYNPEQMALRLGVLEKIISVFKRHGAESIDTPVFELKDVLTGKYGEDSKLIYDLKDQGGEILALRYDLTVPFARYLAMSKISSIKRYHIAKVYRRDNPATTKGRYREFYQCDFDIAGQYDLMLPDVECIRVVCEALEALNLGPYLIKVNHRSLLDGIFAACDVPQSKFRNICSSVDKLDKSPWEEVKKEMTDEKGLDEHIADKVGKYVSQSGGVELIAELRKDKELMKQSIAVQGLDSMELLLKYCGIYKILDKIKFDLSLARGLDYYTGVIYEAILCGDDVGVGSVAGGGRYDNLVGMFDSKNKNVPCVGVSVGVERIFSVMEAKLANKGLKTRTTEIEVFVASAQKNLHEERMKILVDLWNAGMKAEQSYKKNAKLLAQLQHCEENGIPLAIIIGEGELAKGEVTLRVVSTREETRVPRSKLVDEIRRQLKTS
;
A
#
# COMPACT_ATOMS: atom_id res chain seq x y z
N MET A 1 -43.69 0.04 35.79
CA MET A 1 -44.49 -1.00 35.11
C MET A 1 -45.09 -0.57 33.77
N ALA A 2 -45.57 0.66 33.55
CA ALA A 2 -46.04 1.07 32.20
C ALA A 2 -44.91 1.45 31.22
N ASP A 3 -43.72 1.80 31.73
CA ASP A 3 -42.60 2.34 30.95
C ASP A 3 -41.60 1.24 30.49
N GLU A 4 -41.41 0.18 31.29
CA GLU A 4 -40.57 -0.97 30.93
C GLU A 4 -41.14 -1.77 29.76
N THR A 5 -42.46 -1.97 29.73
CA THR A 5 -43.15 -2.68 28.65
C THR A 5 -43.03 -1.92 27.32
N SER A 6 -42.95 -0.59 27.35
CA SER A 6 -42.77 0.27 26.18
C SER A 6 -41.35 0.13 25.59
N ARG A 7 -40.33 0.10 26.47
CA ARG A 7 -38.91 -0.03 26.08
C ARG A 7 -38.55 -1.40 25.53
N ASP A 8 -39.04 -2.48 26.15
CA ASP A 8 -38.82 -3.85 25.65
C ASP A 8 -39.48 -4.07 24.29
N THR A 9 -40.66 -3.47 24.09
CA THR A 9 -41.35 -3.47 22.79
C THR A 9 -40.55 -2.68 21.75
N LEU A 10 -39.95 -1.54 22.12
CA LEU A 10 -39.06 -0.77 21.24
C LEU A 10 -37.79 -1.55 20.87
N LEU A 11 -37.15 -2.22 21.84
CA LEU A 11 -35.96 -3.04 21.65
C LEU A 11 -36.20 -4.22 20.69
N SER A 12 -37.37 -4.88 20.80
CA SER A 12 -37.76 -5.94 19.85
C SER A 12 -37.87 -5.38 18.43
N ARG A 13 -38.50 -4.21 18.27
CA ARG A 13 -38.64 -3.52 16.97
C ARG A 13 -37.28 -3.12 16.39
N VAL A 14 -36.32 -2.64 17.19
CA VAL A 14 -34.95 -2.34 16.72
C VAL A 14 -34.24 -3.61 16.24
N LYS A 15 -34.40 -4.73 16.95
CA LYS A 15 -33.78 -6.00 16.59
C LYS A 15 -34.35 -6.57 15.29
N GLU A 16 -35.67 -6.60 15.16
CA GLU A 16 -36.37 -7.05 13.96
C GLU A 16 -36.00 -6.19 12.73
N GLN A 17 -35.96 -4.87 12.91
CA GLN A 17 -35.55 -3.93 11.88
C GLN A 17 -34.07 -4.12 11.47
N GLY A 18 -33.19 -4.38 12.43
CA GLY A 18 -31.78 -4.69 12.18
C GLY A 18 -31.57 -6.00 11.41
N GLU A 19 -32.37 -7.02 11.69
CA GLU A 19 -32.36 -8.30 10.96
C GLU A 19 -32.91 -8.16 9.54
N LEU A 20 -33.92 -7.30 9.34
CA LEU A 20 -34.43 -6.96 8.01
C LEU A 20 -33.34 -6.30 7.14
N VAL A 21 -32.61 -5.31 7.68
CA VAL A 21 -31.50 -4.66 6.96
C VAL A 21 -30.38 -5.66 6.60
N ARG A 22 -30.07 -6.61 7.49
CA ARG A 22 -29.06 -7.66 7.20
C ARG A 22 -29.52 -8.60 6.08
N ARG A 23 -30.79 -9.04 6.09
CA ARG A 23 -31.34 -9.87 5.02
C ARG A 23 -31.32 -9.17 3.67
N LEU A 24 -31.71 -7.89 3.64
CA LEU A 24 -31.66 -7.07 2.41
C LEU A 24 -30.23 -6.89 1.88
N LYS A 25 -29.23 -6.72 2.77
CA LYS A 25 -27.81 -6.65 2.38
C LYS A 25 -27.25 -7.99 1.92
N ALA A 26 -27.69 -9.10 2.49
CA ALA A 26 -27.27 -10.44 2.07
C ALA A 26 -27.82 -10.80 0.68
N ALA A 27 -29.06 -10.41 0.38
CA ALA A 27 -29.68 -10.58 -0.94
C ALA A 27 -28.95 -9.81 -2.06
N LYS A 28 -28.11 -8.82 -1.72
CA LYS A 28 -27.28 -8.06 -2.68
C LYS A 28 -26.03 -8.83 -3.17
N VAL A 29 -25.64 -9.94 -2.53
CA VAL A 29 -24.32 -10.59 -2.74
C VAL A 29 -24.34 -11.73 -3.77
N ASP A 30 -25.47 -12.04 -4.40
CA ASP A 30 -25.57 -13.15 -5.36
C ASP A 30 -25.24 -12.71 -6.81
N ASN A 31 -23.96 -12.84 -7.20
CA ASN A 31 -23.37 -12.29 -8.44
C ASN A 31 -23.74 -13.02 -9.75
N THR A 32 -24.50 -14.11 -9.72
CA THR A 32 -24.71 -14.96 -10.91
C THR A 32 -25.86 -14.49 -11.80
N GLN A 33 -26.82 -13.75 -11.24
CA GLN A 33 -27.99 -13.19 -11.94
C GLN A 33 -27.63 -11.89 -12.69
N GLU A 34 -26.68 -11.14 -12.14
CA GLU A 34 -26.31 -9.77 -12.53
C GLU A 34 -25.68 -9.68 -13.94
N TYR A 35 -24.91 -10.68 -14.35
CA TYR A 35 -24.29 -10.73 -15.68
C TYR A 35 -25.27 -11.01 -16.81
N ARG A 36 -26.36 -11.76 -16.55
CA ARG A 36 -27.40 -12.05 -17.55
C ARG A 36 -28.29 -10.82 -17.77
N GLU A 37 -28.72 -10.18 -16.70
CA GLU A 37 -29.61 -9.01 -16.76
C GLU A 37 -28.91 -7.79 -17.39
N GLN A 38 -27.62 -7.56 -17.10
CA GLN A 38 -26.84 -6.49 -17.73
C GLN A 38 -26.62 -6.74 -19.25
N SER A 39 -26.49 -8.00 -19.66
CA SER A 39 -26.41 -8.39 -21.06
C SER A 39 -27.72 -8.09 -21.79
N ASP A 40 -28.87 -8.43 -21.19
CA ASP A 40 -30.19 -8.23 -21.80
C ASP A 40 -30.54 -6.74 -21.96
N ILE A 41 -30.18 -5.90 -20.99
CA ILE A 41 -30.34 -4.43 -21.09
C ILE A 41 -29.51 -3.87 -22.25
N ASN A 42 -28.25 -4.28 -22.36
CA ASN A 42 -27.37 -3.81 -23.42
C ASN A 42 -27.90 -4.19 -24.82
N ILE A 43 -28.51 -5.37 -24.96
CA ILE A 43 -29.15 -5.82 -26.21
C ILE A 43 -30.33 -4.90 -26.57
N GLU A 44 -31.20 -4.58 -25.62
CA GLU A 44 -32.35 -3.70 -25.87
C GLU A 44 -31.92 -2.25 -26.15
N LEU A 45 -30.89 -1.74 -25.46
CA LEU A 45 -30.34 -0.40 -25.71
C LEU A 45 -29.66 -0.31 -27.08
N GLU A 46 -28.96 -1.36 -27.52
CA GLU A 46 -28.40 -1.44 -28.88
C GLU A 46 -29.52 -1.48 -29.93
N GLY A 47 -30.59 -2.23 -29.66
CA GLY A 47 -31.78 -2.26 -30.50
C GLY A 47 -32.46 -0.89 -30.62
N LEU A 48 -32.53 -0.11 -29.53
CA LEU A 48 -33.06 1.26 -29.57
C LEU A 48 -32.12 2.21 -30.31
N ASN A 49 -30.81 2.07 -30.12
CA ASN A 49 -29.81 2.86 -30.85
C ASN A 49 -29.92 2.66 -32.37
N GLY A 50 -30.20 1.43 -32.82
CA GLY A 50 -30.51 1.13 -34.22
C GLY A 50 -31.78 1.83 -34.72
N ASP A 51 -32.87 1.76 -33.96
CA ASP A 51 -34.14 2.41 -34.34
C ASP A 51 -34.00 3.94 -34.44
N PHE A 52 -33.17 4.55 -33.59
CA PHE A 52 -32.90 6.00 -33.61
C PHE A 52 -31.87 6.43 -34.66
N ALA A 53 -31.25 5.50 -35.40
CA ALA A 53 -30.28 5.83 -36.44
C ALA A 53 -30.94 6.61 -37.59
N ASP A 54 -32.14 6.19 -37.99
CA ASP A 54 -32.90 6.73 -39.13
C ASP A 54 -33.74 7.96 -38.78
N ILE A 55 -33.75 8.39 -37.51
CA ILE A 55 -34.50 9.58 -37.07
C ILE A 55 -33.66 10.85 -37.30
N SER A 56 -34.16 11.74 -38.16
CA SER A 56 -33.59 13.06 -38.42
C SER A 56 -34.45 14.17 -37.81
N TYR A 57 -33.93 14.87 -36.81
CA TYR A 57 -34.59 16.01 -36.15
C TYR A 57 -34.70 17.26 -37.03
N VAL A 58 -34.13 17.22 -38.24
CA VAL A 58 -34.24 18.27 -39.26
C VAL A 58 -35.45 18.01 -40.19
N CYS A 59 -36.05 16.81 -40.13
CA CYS A 59 -37.17 16.40 -40.99
C CYS A 59 -38.33 15.78 -40.19
N GLY A 60 -39.15 16.61 -39.54
CA GLY A 60 -40.54 16.27 -39.22
C GLY A 60 -40.82 15.21 -38.15
N TRP A 61 -39.81 14.74 -37.39
CA TRP A 61 -40.07 13.84 -36.26
C TRP A 61 -40.66 14.60 -35.06
N CYS A 62 -41.89 14.24 -34.66
CA CYS A 62 -42.57 14.80 -33.51
C CYS A 62 -42.51 13.79 -32.34
N PRO A 63 -41.89 14.12 -31.20
CA PRO A 63 -41.86 13.24 -30.04
C PRO A 63 -43.27 12.93 -29.53
N THR A 64 -43.46 11.74 -28.99
CA THR A 64 -44.75 11.28 -28.44
C THR A 64 -44.68 11.05 -26.93
N SER A 65 -45.82 10.76 -26.31
CA SER A 65 -45.87 10.32 -24.90
C SER A 65 -44.99 9.09 -24.61
N LYS A 66 -44.70 8.24 -25.60
CA LYS A 66 -43.80 7.08 -25.45
C LYS A 66 -42.31 7.47 -25.40
N ASP A 67 -41.93 8.54 -26.08
CA ASP A 67 -40.57 9.09 -26.00
C ASP A 67 -40.30 9.67 -24.61
N VAL A 68 -41.31 10.29 -23.99
CA VAL A 68 -41.22 10.78 -22.61
C VAL A 68 -41.02 9.61 -21.64
N GLU A 69 -41.79 8.54 -21.82
CA GLU A 69 -41.68 7.33 -21.00
C GLU A 69 -40.29 6.70 -21.10
N LEU A 70 -39.75 6.55 -22.31
CA LEU A 70 -38.37 6.06 -22.50
C LEU A 70 -37.34 7.02 -21.89
N PHE A 71 -37.54 8.34 -22.03
CA PHE A 71 -36.58 9.34 -21.54
C PHE A 71 -36.47 9.29 -20.02
N ASP A 72 -37.59 9.21 -19.33
CA ASP A 72 -37.62 9.11 -17.88
C ASP A 72 -37.07 7.76 -17.39
N MET A 73 -37.30 6.66 -18.11
CA MET A 73 -36.68 5.36 -17.80
C MET A 73 -35.15 5.42 -17.93
N LEU A 74 -34.61 5.96 -19.03
CA LEU A 74 -33.16 6.00 -19.25
C LEU A 74 -32.43 6.91 -18.27
N ARG A 75 -33.09 7.97 -17.76
CA ARG A 75 -32.56 8.79 -16.65
C ARG A 75 -32.34 7.97 -15.37
N ILE A 76 -33.16 6.96 -15.13
CA ILE A 76 -33.05 6.07 -13.95
C ILE A 76 -32.01 4.98 -14.19
N ILE A 77 -31.87 4.50 -15.43
CA ILE A 77 -31.02 3.34 -15.76
C ILE A 77 -29.54 3.72 -15.92
N LEU A 78 -29.20 4.89 -16.48
CA LEU A 78 -27.85 5.10 -17.02
C LEU A 78 -27.00 6.22 -16.41
N ASN A 79 -27.49 7.04 -15.48
CA ASN A 79 -26.69 8.08 -14.80
C ASN A 79 -25.69 8.83 -15.72
N ASP A 80 -26.13 9.19 -16.93
CA ASP A 80 -25.40 9.84 -18.04
C ASP A 80 -24.35 9.01 -18.86
N GLU A 81 -24.30 7.67 -18.77
CA GLU A 81 -23.45 6.81 -19.62
C GLU A 81 -24.12 6.37 -20.95
N LEU A 82 -24.61 7.32 -21.75
CA LEU A 82 -25.19 7.03 -23.08
C LEU A 82 -24.18 7.17 -24.24
N ALA A 83 -22.94 7.57 -23.96
CA ALA A 83 -21.91 7.86 -24.97
C ALA A 83 -21.60 6.66 -25.90
N ARG A 84 -21.85 5.43 -25.43
CA ARG A 84 -21.68 4.19 -26.19
C ARG A 84 -22.67 4.06 -27.36
N TRP A 85 -23.85 4.67 -27.26
CA TRP A 85 -24.93 4.58 -28.25
C TRP A 85 -25.18 5.94 -28.88
N PRO A 86 -24.48 6.31 -29.97
CA PRO A 86 -24.46 7.68 -30.48
C PRO A 86 -25.83 8.19 -30.94
N HIS A 87 -26.68 7.33 -31.52
CA HIS A 87 -28.00 7.71 -31.99
C HIS A 87 -29.00 7.86 -30.84
N LEU A 88 -28.94 6.95 -29.87
CA LEU A 88 -29.74 7.03 -28.65
C LEU A 88 -29.33 8.24 -27.79
N ASN A 89 -28.03 8.54 -27.69
CA ASN A 89 -27.51 9.72 -27.00
C ASN A 89 -27.96 11.02 -27.67
N ARG A 90 -27.92 11.07 -29.01
CA ARG A 90 -28.46 12.19 -29.79
C ARG A 90 -29.95 12.40 -29.51
N TRP A 91 -30.74 11.33 -29.51
CA TRP A 91 -32.16 11.38 -29.13
C TRP A 91 -32.35 11.87 -27.69
N HIS A 92 -31.55 11.37 -26.74
CA HIS A 92 -31.64 11.74 -25.33
C HIS A 92 -31.33 13.23 -25.11
N ILE A 93 -30.31 13.77 -25.77
CA ILE A 93 -29.97 15.20 -25.73
C ILE A 93 -31.11 16.04 -26.29
N ASN A 94 -31.73 15.62 -27.39
CA ASN A 94 -32.90 16.29 -27.96
C ASN A 94 -34.08 16.28 -26.96
N MET A 95 -34.40 15.13 -26.38
CA MET A 95 -35.46 15.02 -25.35
C MET A 95 -35.16 15.87 -24.10
N LYS A 96 -33.89 16.02 -23.72
CA LYS A 96 -33.44 16.87 -22.60
C LYS A 96 -33.57 18.37 -22.88
N SER A 97 -33.58 18.79 -24.14
CA SER A 97 -33.78 20.21 -24.50
C SER A 97 -35.22 20.70 -24.29
N PHE A 98 -36.19 19.81 -24.16
CA PHE A 98 -37.57 20.16 -23.83
C PHE A 98 -37.78 20.29 -22.32
N SER A 99 -38.42 21.37 -21.92
CA SER A 99 -38.91 21.55 -20.54
C SER A 99 -39.89 20.44 -20.14
N GLN A 100 -40.14 20.31 -18.84
CA GLN A 100 -41.07 19.31 -18.33
C GLN A 100 -42.50 19.58 -18.82
N GLU A 101 -42.90 20.85 -18.91
CA GLU A 101 -44.21 21.29 -19.39
C GLU A 101 -44.41 20.98 -20.88
N GLU A 102 -43.38 21.19 -21.71
CA GLU A 102 -43.40 20.83 -23.14
C GLU A 102 -43.48 19.32 -23.37
N ARG A 103 -42.74 18.53 -22.58
CA ARG A 103 -42.79 17.07 -22.68
C ARG A 103 -44.16 16.50 -22.30
N LEU A 104 -44.85 17.10 -21.33
CA LEU A 104 -46.21 16.71 -20.95
C LEU A 104 -47.27 17.08 -22.01
N ALA A 105 -46.95 18.01 -22.91
CA ALA A 105 -47.83 18.45 -24.00
C ALA A 105 -47.66 17.62 -25.29
N PHE A 106 -46.75 16.63 -25.32
CA PHE A 106 -46.54 15.79 -26.50
C PHE A 106 -47.76 14.89 -26.80
N PRO A 107 -48.10 14.71 -28.09
CA PRO A 107 -49.27 13.93 -28.49
C PRO A 107 -49.12 12.46 -28.08
N ALA A 108 -50.26 11.81 -27.84
CA ALA A 108 -50.30 10.36 -27.68
C ALA A 108 -49.85 9.70 -29.00
N ALA A 109 -49.08 8.61 -28.90
CA ALA A 109 -48.68 7.86 -30.08
C ALA A 109 -49.91 7.28 -30.80
N GLU A 110 -50.08 7.57 -32.09
CA GLU A 110 -51.13 6.96 -32.93
C GLU A 110 -50.76 5.50 -33.28
N MET A 111 -51.76 4.61 -33.25
CA MET A 111 -51.60 3.18 -33.51
C MET A 111 -51.39 2.86 -35.01
N PRO A 112 -50.64 1.80 -35.37
CA PRO A 112 -50.21 0.70 -34.50
C PRO A 112 -48.88 0.96 -33.77
N LEU A 113 -48.74 0.35 -32.58
CA LEU A 113 -47.57 0.43 -31.70
C LEU A 113 -46.26 0.23 -32.50
N THR A 114 -45.41 1.25 -32.49
CA THR A 114 -44.06 1.23 -33.08
C THR A 114 -43.15 0.22 -32.34
N SER A 115 -42.04 -0.23 -32.97
CA SER A 115 -41.03 -1.11 -32.32
C SER A 115 -40.55 -0.56 -30.98
N LEU A 116 -40.56 0.77 -30.85
CA LEU A 116 -40.24 1.52 -29.65
C LEU A 116 -41.11 1.12 -28.45
N ALA A 117 -42.42 0.94 -28.64
CA ALA A 117 -43.33 0.63 -27.55
C ALA A 117 -43.13 -0.81 -27.02
N GLU A 118 -42.84 -1.77 -27.90
CA GLU A 118 -42.52 -3.14 -27.50
C GLU A 118 -41.17 -3.23 -26.76
N LYS A 119 -40.19 -2.44 -27.18
CA LYS A 119 -38.87 -2.34 -26.52
C LYS A 119 -38.98 -1.65 -25.16
N ILE A 120 -39.85 -0.63 -25.03
CA ILE A 120 -40.19 0.00 -23.75
C ILE A 120 -40.78 -1.04 -22.77
N GLU A 121 -41.74 -1.87 -23.22
CA GLU A 121 -42.33 -2.91 -22.36
C GLU A 121 -41.30 -4.01 -22.00
N ARG A 122 -40.39 -4.37 -22.90
CA ARG A 122 -39.28 -5.29 -22.59
C ARG A 122 -38.30 -4.70 -21.58
N LEU A 123 -37.92 -3.43 -21.71
CA LEU A 123 -37.09 -2.73 -20.73
C LEU A 123 -37.74 -2.66 -19.35
N LYS A 124 -39.06 -2.49 -19.27
CA LYS A 124 -39.82 -2.60 -18.00
C LYS A 124 -39.76 -4.01 -17.40
N GLY A 125 -39.73 -5.04 -18.25
CA GLY A 125 -39.63 -6.45 -17.84
C GLY A 125 -38.25 -6.88 -17.33
N ILE A 126 -37.17 -6.26 -17.80
CA ILE A 126 -35.76 -6.66 -17.50
C ILE A 126 -35.25 -6.11 -16.15
N ASN A 127 -35.90 -5.08 -15.61
CA ASN A 127 -35.80 -4.56 -14.25
C ASN A 127 -34.45 -4.57 -13.47
N TYR A 128 -33.53 -3.74 -13.98
CA TYR A 128 -32.58 -2.91 -13.21
C TYR A 128 -33.25 -2.02 -12.12
N ILE A 129 -34.57 -1.81 -12.16
CA ILE A 129 -35.33 -1.09 -11.14
C ILE A 129 -35.29 -1.82 -9.78
N SER A 130 -35.02 -3.14 -9.76
CA SER A 130 -34.85 -3.93 -8.54
C SER A 130 -33.67 -3.42 -7.69
N LYS A 131 -32.53 -3.04 -8.29
CA LYS A 131 -31.31 -2.68 -7.55
C LYS A 131 -31.36 -1.26 -7.00
N ASN A 132 -31.87 -0.29 -7.77
CA ASN A 132 -32.12 1.08 -7.29
C ASN A 132 -33.25 1.12 -6.26
N MET A 133 -34.31 0.31 -6.43
CA MET A 133 -35.32 0.14 -5.37
C MET A 133 -34.75 -0.58 -4.15
N LEU A 134 -33.87 -1.58 -4.29
CA LEU A 134 -33.29 -2.30 -3.16
C LEU A 134 -32.30 -1.43 -2.39
N ASP A 135 -31.46 -0.64 -3.07
CA ASP A 135 -30.55 0.30 -2.43
C ASP A 135 -31.31 1.46 -1.77
N LYS A 136 -32.37 1.97 -2.41
CA LYS A 136 -33.29 2.95 -1.81
C LYS A 136 -34.02 2.36 -0.60
N LYS A 137 -34.50 1.12 -0.71
CA LYS A 137 -35.16 0.40 0.39
C LYS A 137 -34.17 0.10 1.53
N ILE A 138 -32.92 -0.27 1.25
CA ILE A 138 -31.88 -0.43 2.26
C ILE A 138 -31.62 0.91 2.95
N ALA A 139 -31.53 2.01 2.22
CA ALA A 139 -31.35 3.35 2.79
C ALA A 139 -32.55 3.78 3.65
N GLU A 140 -33.77 3.56 3.18
CA GLU A 140 -35.02 3.83 3.92
C GLU A 140 -35.13 2.97 5.19
N GLU A 141 -34.84 1.67 5.11
CA GLU A 141 -34.88 0.79 6.27
C GLU A 141 -33.73 1.06 7.27
N ILE A 142 -32.58 1.58 6.80
CA ILE A 142 -31.50 2.10 7.66
C ILE A 142 -31.92 3.39 8.35
N ALA A 143 -32.58 4.31 7.65
CA ALA A 143 -33.10 5.55 8.23
C ALA A 143 -34.12 5.23 9.34
N LYS A 144 -35.09 4.35 9.07
CA LYS A 144 -36.04 3.85 10.09
C LYS A 144 -35.34 3.20 11.29
N LEU A 145 -34.26 2.44 11.05
CA LEU A 145 -33.47 1.84 12.13
C LEU A 145 -32.74 2.90 12.96
N LEU A 146 -32.27 3.98 12.35
CA LEU A 146 -31.63 5.10 13.04
C LEU A 146 -32.65 5.91 13.85
N ASP A 147 -33.83 6.15 13.30
CA ASP A 147 -34.93 6.84 13.99
C ASP A 147 -35.44 6.03 15.19
N LEU A 148 -35.66 4.73 15.02
CA LEU A 148 -36.03 3.82 16.13
C LEU A 148 -34.95 3.76 17.22
N LYS A 149 -33.67 3.91 16.85
CA LYS A 149 -32.56 3.99 17.83
C LYS A 149 -32.50 5.35 18.52
N ALA A 150 -32.87 6.43 17.84
CA ALA A 150 -32.96 7.77 18.41
C ALA A 150 -34.15 7.88 19.38
N GLU A 151 -35.29 7.28 19.04
CA GLU A 151 -36.47 7.15 19.92
C GLU A 151 -36.19 6.34 21.19
N LEU A 152 -35.24 5.40 21.13
CA LEU A 152 -34.77 4.66 22.30
C LEU A 152 -34.04 5.53 23.32
N GLY A 153 -33.77 6.80 22.97
CA GLY A 153 -33.11 7.80 23.79
C GLY A 153 -31.64 7.49 23.98
N GLU A 154 -30.78 8.49 23.77
CA GLU A 154 -29.48 8.52 24.45
C GLU A 154 -29.73 8.74 25.94
N GLU A 155 -30.14 7.68 26.64
CA GLU A 155 -29.86 7.58 28.06
C GLU A 155 -28.35 7.44 28.23
N ASN A 156 -27.74 8.55 28.67
CA ASN A 156 -26.53 8.56 29.48
C ASN A 156 -26.61 7.42 30.51
N GLY A 157 -26.02 6.25 30.22
CA GLY A 157 -26.03 5.15 31.19
C GLY A 157 -25.73 3.74 30.68
N CYS A 158 -25.84 3.44 29.38
CA CYS A 158 -25.26 2.21 28.86
C CYS A 158 -23.89 2.54 28.31
N PRO A 159 -22.76 2.05 28.88
CA PRO A 159 -21.48 2.26 28.25
C PRO A 159 -21.58 1.58 26.90
N HIS A 160 -21.60 2.36 25.80
CA HIS A 160 -21.25 1.81 24.51
C HIS A 160 -19.96 1.07 24.75
N LYS A 161 -20.00 -0.27 24.73
CA LYS A 161 -18.86 -1.10 25.08
C LYS A 161 -17.77 -0.69 24.12
N LEU A 162 -16.84 0.12 24.60
CA LEU A 162 -15.78 0.69 23.80
C LEU A 162 -15.08 -0.48 23.13
N ILE A 163 -15.20 -0.54 21.81
CA ILE A 163 -14.57 -1.62 21.05
C ILE A 163 -13.09 -1.26 20.97
N LEU A 164 -12.30 -1.87 21.87
CA LEU A 164 -10.85 -1.73 21.87
C LEU A 164 -10.29 -2.45 20.64
N LYS A 165 -9.94 -1.67 19.62
CA LYS A 165 -9.27 -2.15 18.41
C LYS A 165 -8.45 -1.03 17.78
N THR A 166 -7.42 -1.41 17.04
CA THR A 166 -6.71 -0.48 16.15
C THR A 166 -7.57 -0.13 14.93
N PRO A 167 -7.30 1.02 14.26
CA PRO A 167 -7.89 1.33 12.96
C PRO A 167 -7.66 0.22 11.93
N LYS A 168 -8.61 0.03 11.00
CA LYS A 168 -8.52 -1.00 9.96
C LYS A 168 -7.23 -0.85 9.16
N GLY A 169 -6.46 -1.93 9.05
CA GLY A 169 -5.19 -1.96 8.31
C GLY A 169 -4.01 -1.36 9.07
N THR A 170 -4.14 -1.16 10.38
CA THR A 170 -3.04 -0.75 11.29
C THR A 170 -2.89 -1.78 12.41
N ARG A 171 -1.72 -1.84 13.05
CA ARG A 171 -1.43 -2.77 14.15
C ARG A 171 -0.49 -2.16 15.17
N ASP A 172 -0.61 -2.64 16.40
CA ASP A 172 0.44 -2.47 17.40
C ASP A 172 1.56 -3.48 17.14
N TYR A 173 2.77 -3.14 17.58
CA TYR A 173 3.94 -4.02 17.52
C TYR A 173 4.32 -4.39 18.96
N ASN A 174 4.31 -5.68 19.27
CA ASN A 174 4.72 -6.17 20.58
C ASN A 174 6.26 -6.10 20.76
N PRO A 175 6.80 -6.32 21.96
CA PRO A 175 8.25 -6.20 22.20
C PRO A 175 9.13 -7.10 21.32
N GLU A 176 8.71 -8.34 21.00
CA GLU A 176 9.47 -9.25 20.14
C GLU A 176 9.50 -8.74 18.69
N GLN A 177 8.36 -8.25 18.21
CA GLN A 177 8.25 -7.63 16.88
C GLN A 177 9.08 -6.36 16.78
N MET A 178 9.11 -5.55 17.84
CA MET A 178 9.93 -4.34 17.90
C MET A 178 11.43 -4.66 17.94
N ALA A 179 11.86 -5.67 18.70
CA ALA A 179 13.26 -6.09 18.73
C ALA A 179 13.73 -6.53 17.34
N LEU A 180 12.92 -7.36 16.66
CA LEU A 180 13.19 -7.77 15.27
C LEU A 180 13.26 -6.58 14.32
N ARG A 181 12.27 -5.69 14.39
CA ARG A 181 12.18 -4.52 13.54
C ARG A 181 13.39 -3.59 13.70
N LEU A 182 13.76 -3.28 14.93
CA LEU A 182 14.93 -2.42 15.20
C LEU A 182 16.20 -3.05 14.64
N GLY A 183 16.43 -4.35 14.82
CA GLY A 183 17.59 -5.03 14.27
C GLY A 183 17.64 -5.03 12.73
N VAL A 184 16.50 -5.13 12.06
CA VAL A 184 16.40 -5.00 10.60
C VAL A 184 16.69 -3.58 10.15
N LEU A 185 16.07 -2.58 10.80
CA LEU A 185 16.29 -1.17 10.47
C LEU A 185 17.76 -0.78 10.67
N GLU A 186 18.40 -1.25 11.74
CA GLU A 186 19.81 -0.99 12.00
C GLU A 186 20.72 -1.53 10.89
N LYS A 187 20.45 -2.74 10.39
CA LYS A 187 21.19 -3.33 9.25
C LYS A 187 21.02 -2.51 7.98
N ILE A 188 19.79 -2.08 7.67
CA ILE A 188 19.52 -1.23 6.50
C ILE A 188 20.22 0.13 6.64
N ILE A 189 20.13 0.76 7.82
CA ILE A 189 20.80 2.03 8.12
C ILE A 189 22.31 1.90 7.97
N SER A 190 22.90 0.78 8.40
CA SER A 190 24.33 0.50 8.25
C SER A 190 24.76 0.49 6.78
N VAL A 191 23.95 -0.12 5.89
CA VAL A 191 24.18 -0.09 4.44
C VAL A 191 24.05 1.34 3.90
N PHE A 192 22.99 2.07 4.25
CA PHE A 192 22.81 3.46 3.80
C PHE A 192 23.96 4.37 4.22
N LYS A 193 24.43 4.26 5.47
CA LYS A 193 25.59 5.00 5.99
C LYS A 193 26.90 4.59 5.32
N ARG A 194 27.08 3.31 4.98
CA ARG A 194 28.25 2.82 4.23
C ARG A 194 28.34 3.48 2.85
N HIS A 195 27.20 3.74 2.23
CA HIS A 195 27.09 4.49 0.98
C HIS A 195 27.12 6.02 1.18
N GLY A 196 27.39 6.52 2.38
CA GLY A 196 27.55 7.95 2.65
C GLY A 196 26.28 8.76 2.50
N ALA A 197 25.10 8.16 2.71
CA ALA A 197 23.85 8.89 2.71
C ALA A 197 23.59 9.61 4.03
N GLU A 198 23.16 10.86 3.93
CA GLU A 198 22.70 11.68 5.06
C GLU A 198 21.26 11.30 5.45
N SER A 199 20.85 11.59 6.67
CA SER A 199 19.47 11.35 7.11
C SER A 199 18.68 12.65 7.20
N ILE A 200 17.45 12.62 6.69
CA ILE A 200 16.47 13.69 6.88
C ILE A 200 15.20 13.13 7.51
N ASP A 201 14.35 14.02 8.02
CA ASP A 201 12.97 13.69 8.36
C ASP A 201 12.04 14.80 7.89
N THR A 202 10.79 14.44 7.60
CA THR A 202 9.75 15.38 7.19
C THR A 202 8.51 15.18 8.06
N PRO A 203 7.63 16.20 8.17
CA PRO A 203 6.34 16.04 8.83
C PRO A 203 5.55 14.83 8.28
N VAL A 204 4.68 14.27 9.12
CA VAL A 204 3.84 13.13 8.76
C VAL A 204 2.71 13.50 7.79
N PHE A 205 2.30 14.78 7.81
CA PHE A 205 1.34 15.36 6.89
C PHE A 205 2.00 16.46 6.05
N GLU A 206 1.50 16.62 4.84
CA GLU A 206 1.85 17.70 3.92
C GLU A 206 0.61 18.55 3.64
N LEU A 207 0.81 19.75 3.07
CA LEU A 207 -0.28 20.45 2.41
C LEU A 207 -0.87 19.54 1.33
N LYS A 208 -2.20 19.45 1.24
CA LYS A 208 -2.88 18.55 0.30
C LYS A 208 -2.45 18.79 -1.16
N ASP A 209 -2.20 20.03 -1.52
CA ASP A 209 -1.74 20.43 -2.85
C ASP A 209 -0.35 19.90 -3.20
N VAL A 210 0.49 19.61 -2.20
CA VAL A 210 1.82 19.00 -2.42
C VAL A 210 1.67 17.58 -2.95
N LEU A 211 0.65 16.84 -2.49
CA LEU A 211 0.43 15.43 -2.84
C LEU A 211 -0.46 15.25 -4.08
N THR A 212 -1.28 16.25 -4.40
CA THR A 212 -2.29 16.14 -5.46
C THR A 212 -1.65 16.10 -6.86
N GLY A 213 -2.11 15.16 -7.69
CA GLY A 213 -1.67 15.03 -9.09
C GLY A 213 -0.27 14.44 -9.29
N LYS A 214 0.35 13.86 -8.24
CA LYS A 214 1.70 13.25 -8.31
C LYS A 214 1.70 11.73 -8.48
N TYR A 215 0.59 11.08 -8.12
CA TYR A 215 0.50 9.63 -8.00
C TYR A 215 -0.45 8.96 -9.01
N GLY A 216 -0.87 9.68 -10.06
CA GLY A 216 -1.83 9.13 -11.03
C GLY A 216 -3.14 8.66 -10.36
N GLU A 217 -3.59 7.46 -10.71
CA GLU A 217 -4.81 6.83 -10.16
C GLU A 217 -4.75 6.61 -8.64
N ASP A 218 -3.55 6.43 -8.07
CA ASP A 218 -3.34 6.18 -6.65
C ASP A 218 -3.61 7.41 -5.77
N SER A 219 -3.75 8.60 -6.35
CA SER A 219 -4.08 9.83 -5.61
C SER A 219 -5.37 9.71 -4.81
N LYS A 220 -6.31 8.85 -5.24
CA LYS A 220 -7.59 8.58 -4.55
C LYS A 220 -7.41 7.86 -3.21
N LEU A 221 -6.23 7.31 -2.95
CA LEU A 221 -5.91 6.51 -1.77
C LEU A 221 -5.26 7.33 -0.64
N ILE A 222 -5.17 8.66 -0.78
CA ILE A 222 -4.58 9.55 0.23
C ILE A 222 -5.55 9.75 1.41
N TYR A 223 -5.00 9.80 2.63
CA TYR A 223 -5.72 10.16 3.85
C TYR A 223 -5.74 11.68 4.03
N ASP A 224 -6.91 12.29 3.85
CA ASP A 224 -7.14 13.70 4.15
C ASP A 224 -7.39 13.92 5.64
N LEU A 225 -6.88 15.02 6.19
CA LEU A 225 -7.24 15.49 7.53
C LEU A 225 -8.55 16.28 7.47
N LYS A 226 -9.27 16.31 8.60
CA LYS A 226 -10.51 17.09 8.71
C LYS A 226 -10.17 18.57 8.63
N ASP A 227 -10.95 19.33 7.86
CA ASP A 227 -10.90 20.80 7.88
C ASP A 227 -11.37 21.32 9.25
N GLN A 228 -10.53 22.14 9.87
CA GLN A 228 -10.77 22.78 11.15
C GLN A 228 -10.61 24.32 11.08
N GLY A 229 -10.72 24.89 9.87
CA GLY A 229 -10.63 26.33 9.62
C GLY A 229 -9.21 26.84 9.32
N GLY A 230 -8.29 25.94 8.97
CA GLY A 230 -6.89 26.24 8.69
C GLY A 230 -6.42 25.69 7.35
N GLU A 231 -5.14 25.33 7.27
CA GLU A 231 -4.57 24.71 6.07
C GLU A 231 -5.18 23.32 5.81
N ILE A 232 -5.39 22.98 4.54
CA ILE A 232 -5.89 21.67 4.14
C ILE A 232 -4.72 20.70 4.04
N LEU A 233 -4.73 19.69 4.91
CA LEU A 233 -3.62 18.77 5.12
C LEU A 233 -3.99 17.34 4.71
N ALA A 234 -2.99 16.56 4.33
CA ALA A 234 -3.11 15.14 4.04
C ALA A 234 -1.89 14.38 4.53
N LEU A 235 -2.07 13.13 4.96
CA LEU A 235 -0.96 12.25 5.34
C LEU A 235 -0.12 11.88 4.11
N ARG A 236 1.21 11.84 4.28
CA ARG A 236 2.12 11.46 3.20
C ARG A 236 1.85 10.03 2.70
N TYR A 237 1.74 9.90 1.38
CA TYR A 237 1.50 8.61 0.69
C TYR A 237 2.79 7.81 0.50
N ASP A 238 3.90 8.52 0.29
CA ASP A 238 5.28 8.02 0.21
C ASP A 238 6.28 9.00 0.84
N LEU A 239 7.58 8.71 0.75
CA LEU A 239 8.66 9.61 1.18
C LEU A 239 9.30 10.39 0.01
N THR A 240 9.07 9.97 -1.24
CA THR A 240 9.63 10.58 -2.44
C THR A 240 9.07 11.97 -2.73
N VAL A 241 7.74 12.16 -2.65
CA VAL A 241 7.14 13.49 -2.88
C VAL A 241 7.51 14.49 -1.77
N PRO A 242 7.47 14.14 -0.47
CA PRO A 242 8.05 14.96 0.58
C PRO A 242 9.53 15.30 0.35
N PHE A 243 10.31 14.38 -0.20
CA PHE A 243 11.70 14.66 -0.54
C PHE A 243 11.84 15.66 -1.70
N ALA A 244 11.06 15.52 -2.77
CA ALA A 244 11.07 16.48 -3.87
C ALA A 244 10.68 17.90 -3.42
N ARG A 245 9.65 18.01 -2.57
CA ARG A 245 9.27 19.27 -1.91
C ARG A 245 10.39 19.81 -1.02
N TYR A 246 11.16 18.95 -0.35
CA TYR A 246 12.27 19.35 0.53
C TYR A 246 13.40 19.98 -0.27
N LEU A 247 13.78 19.35 -1.38
CA LEU A 247 14.79 19.85 -2.30
C LEU A 247 14.40 21.22 -2.87
N ALA A 248 13.17 21.35 -3.39
CA ALA A 248 12.68 22.56 -4.02
C ALA A 248 12.52 23.73 -3.04
N MET A 249 12.03 23.46 -1.82
CA MET A 249 11.87 24.45 -0.76
C MET A 249 13.23 24.93 -0.24
N SER A 250 14.17 24.00 -0.02
CA SER A 250 15.50 24.30 0.54
C SER A 250 16.52 24.75 -0.53
N LYS A 251 16.12 24.77 -1.81
CA LYS A 251 16.98 25.06 -2.97
C LYS A 251 18.24 24.20 -3.05
N ILE A 252 18.12 22.94 -2.62
CA ILE A 252 19.18 21.95 -2.69
C ILE A 252 19.19 21.32 -4.09
N SER A 253 20.33 21.41 -4.78
CA SER A 253 20.50 20.83 -6.12
C SER A 253 21.27 19.51 -6.13
N SER A 254 21.88 19.11 -5.02
CA SER A 254 22.50 17.81 -4.88
C SER A 254 22.51 17.36 -3.42
N ILE A 255 22.10 16.10 -3.19
CA ILE A 255 22.14 15.43 -1.89
C ILE A 255 22.00 13.93 -2.12
N LYS A 256 22.70 13.14 -1.31
CA LYS A 256 22.49 11.70 -1.19
C LYS A 256 21.94 11.41 0.20
N ARG A 257 20.72 10.89 0.28
CA ARG A 257 19.98 10.79 1.55
C ARG A 257 19.27 9.47 1.74
N TYR A 258 19.05 9.10 2.99
CA TYR A 258 18.08 8.09 3.38
C TYR A 258 17.00 8.66 4.31
N HIS A 259 15.81 8.10 4.23
CA HIS A 259 14.67 8.45 5.09
C HIS A 259 13.91 7.18 5.45
N ILE A 260 13.75 6.92 6.75
CA ILE A 260 13.03 5.75 7.27
C ILE A 260 11.87 6.25 8.09
N ALA A 261 10.65 6.07 7.58
CA ALA A 261 9.46 6.55 8.27
C ALA A 261 8.19 5.82 7.82
N LYS A 262 7.12 6.00 8.61
CA LYS A 262 5.78 5.50 8.25
C LYS A 262 5.15 6.31 7.12
N VAL A 263 4.39 5.63 6.29
CA VAL A 263 3.54 6.19 5.23
C VAL A 263 2.13 5.62 5.29
N TYR A 264 1.18 6.29 4.64
CA TYR A 264 -0.24 6.06 4.83
C TYR A 264 -0.98 5.92 3.51
N ARG A 265 -1.61 4.76 3.29
CA ARG A 265 -2.36 4.46 2.05
C ARG A 265 -3.71 3.86 2.39
N ARG A 266 -4.80 4.41 1.85
CA ARG A 266 -6.18 3.92 2.05
C ARG A 266 -6.52 2.67 1.24
N ASP A 267 -5.51 1.88 0.97
CA ASP A 267 -5.59 0.65 0.20
C ASP A 267 -6.53 -0.38 0.86
N ASN A 268 -6.92 -1.41 0.11
CA ASN A 268 -7.61 -2.57 0.66
C ASN A 268 -6.57 -3.49 1.35
N PRO A 269 -6.55 -3.53 2.70
CA PRO A 269 -5.48 -4.24 3.40
C PRO A 269 -5.62 -5.75 3.21
N ALA A 270 -4.51 -6.41 2.94
CA ALA A 270 -4.36 -7.86 2.94
C ALA A 270 -3.32 -8.21 4.02
N THR A 271 -3.75 -8.19 5.27
CA THR A 271 -2.88 -8.29 6.45
C THR A 271 -2.12 -9.61 6.50
N THR A 272 -2.69 -10.70 5.99
CA THR A 272 -2.04 -12.01 5.85
C THR A 272 -0.88 -12.01 4.86
N LYS A 273 -0.83 -11.01 3.96
CA LYS A 273 0.22 -10.82 2.94
C LYS A 273 1.10 -9.60 3.24
N GLY A 274 1.03 -9.05 4.46
CA GLY A 274 1.82 -7.88 4.87
C GLY A 274 1.42 -6.56 4.20
N ARG A 275 0.20 -6.45 3.64
CA ARG A 275 -0.32 -5.21 3.04
C ARG A 275 -1.17 -4.44 4.06
N TYR A 276 -0.60 -3.36 4.59
CA TYR A 276 -1.20 -2.50 5.61
C TYR A 276 -1.55 -1.13 5.04
N ARG A 277 -2.33 -0.35 5.81
CA ARG A 277 -2.62 1.05 5.52
C ARG A 277 -1.64 2.02 6.15
N GLU A 278 -1.00 1.59 7.24
CA GLU A 278 0.14 2.26 7.86
C GLU A 278 1.31 1.27 7.83
N PHE A 279 2.43 1.68 7.27
CA PHE A 279 3.64 0.84 7.20
C PHE A 279 4.90 1.68 7.01
N TYR A 280 6.06 1.10 7.29
CA TYR A 280 7.34 1.77 7.05
C TYR A 280 7.80 1.65 5.61
N GLN A 281 8.37 2.74 5.11
CA GLN A 281 9.29 2.74 3.98
C GLN A 281 10.70 3.06 4.45
N CYS A 282 11.69 2.56 3.70
CA CYS A 282 13.10 2.79 3.95
C CYS A 282 13.72 3.25 2.63
N ASP A 283 13.73 4.56 2.44
CA ASP A 283 14.07 5.18 1.17
C ASP A 283 15.54 5.60 1.17
N PHE A 284 16.20 5.44 0.02
CA PHE A 284 17.55 5.91 -0.27
C PHE A 284 17.54 6.55 -1.65
N ASP A 285 17.97 7.80 -1.75
CA ASP A 285 17.86 8.59 -2.97
C ASP A 285 19.10 9.45 -3.20
N ILE A 286 19.45 9.60 -4.48
CA ILE A 286 20.56 10.41 -4.97
C ILE A 286 19.98 11.47 -5.90
N ALA A 287 20.01 12.71 -5.44
CA ALA A 287 19.59 13.89 -6.19
C ALA A 287 20.82 14.67 -6.66
N GLY A 288 20.82 15.12 -7.92
CA GLY A 288 21.97 15.83 -8.48
C GLY A 288 22.05 15.78 -10.00
N GLN A 289 22.97 16.55 -10.57
CA GLN A 289 23.41 16.37 -11.95
C GLN A 289 24.59 15.39 -11.95
N TYR A 290 24.49 14.35 -12.77
CA TYR A 290 25.46 13.26 -12.81
C TYR A 290 25.42 12.55 -14.16
N ASP A 291 26.49 11.83 -14.47
CA ASP A 291 26.57 11.00 -15.67
C ASP A 291 25.60 9.82 -15.61
N LEU A 292 25.20 9.36 -16.79
CA LEU A 292 24.15 8.39 -16.98
C LEU A 292 24.47 7.05 -16.27
N MET A 293 23.45 6.48 -15.61
CA MET A 293 23.48 5.18 -14.93
C MET A 293 24.43 5.03 -13.72
N LEU A 294 25.29 6.01 -13.39
CA LEU A 294 26.21 5.89 -12.25
C LEU A 294 25.50 5.82 -10.89
N PRO A 295 24.56 6.73 -10.55
CA PRO A 295 23.84 6.60 -9.29
C PRO A 295 22.79 5.49 -9.33
N ASP A 296 22.26 5.19 -10.52
CA ASP A 296 21.26 4.14 -10.74
C ASP A 296 21.79 2.77 -10.33
N VAL A 297 23.01 2.42 -10.76
CA VAL A 297 23.66 1.16 -10.34
C VAL A 297 24.00 1.17 -8.84
N GLU A 298 24.35 2.32 -8.25
CA GLU A 298 24.58 2.43 -6.80
C GLU A 298 23.30 2.12 -6.02
N CYS A 299 22.14 2.63 -6.45
CA CYS A 299 20.86 2.31 -5.84
C CYS A 299 20.54 0.81 -5.88
N ILE A 300 20.80 0.15 -7.02
CA ILE A 300 20.60 -1.32 -7.13
C ILE A 300 21.58 -2.06 -6.22
N ARG A 301 22.84 -1.62 -6.14
CA ARG A 301 23.84 -2.21 -5.22
C ARG A 301 23.39 -2.09 -3.76
N VAL A 302 22.86 -0.95 -3.36
CA VAL A 302 22.33 -0.73 -2.01
C VAL A 302 21.22 -1.73 -1.67
N VAL A 303 20.33 -2.04 -2.63
CA VAL A 303 19.30 -3.08 -2.44
C VAL A 303 19.93 -4.44 -2.23
N CYS A 304 20.88 -4.85 -3.07
CA CYS A 304 21.56 -6.13 -2.92
C CYS A 304 22.20 -6.27 -1.54
N GLU A 305 22.97 -5.25 -1.11
CA GLU A 305 23.63 -5.27 0.21
C GLU A 305 22.62 -5.29 1.37
N ALA A 306 21.51 -4.57 1.25
CA ALA A 306 20.45 -4.59 2.26
C ALA A 306 19.81 -5.98 2.37
N LEU A 307 19.44 -6.61 1.24
CA LEU A 307 18.82 -7.94 1.24
C LEU A 307 19.78 -9.03 1.72
N GLU A 308 21.07 -8.93 1.36
CA GLU A 308 22.14 -9.83 1.82
C GLU A 308 22.38 -9.71 3.33
N ALA A 309 22.47 -8.49 3.87
CA ALA A 309 22.64 -8.24 5.31
C ALA A 309 21.48 -8.81 6.15
N LEU A 310 20.29 -8.87 5.56
CA LEU A 310 19.09 -9.42 6.18
C LEU A 310 18.97 -10.94 6.07
N ASN A 311 19.75 -11.58 5.18
CA ASN A 311 19.79 -13.03 4.97
C ASN A 311 18.41 -13.65 4.71
N LEU A 312 17.67 -13.06 3.76
CA LEU A 312 16.28 -13.44 3.47
C LEU A 312 16.12 -14.66 2.57
N GLY A 313 17.21 -15.16 1.98
CA GLY A 313 17.20 -16.23 0.97
C GLY A 313 17.53 -15.69 -0.42
N PRO A 314 17.34 -16.48 -1.48
CA PRO A 314 17.60 -16.03 -2.83
C PRO A 314 16.58 -14.96 -3.23
N TYR A 315 17.03 -14.02 -4.06
CA TYR A 315 16.24 -12.91 -4.55
C TYR A 315 16.67 -12.57 -5.98
N LEU A 316 15.80 -11.84 -6.68
CA LEU A 316 16.02 -11.36 -8.03
C LEU A 316 15.57 -9.91 -8.14
N ILE A 317 16.33 -9.08 -8.86
CA ILE A 317 15.97 -7.70 -9.15
C ILE A 317 15.59 -7.59 -10.62
N LYS A 318 14.30 -7.36 -10.86
CA LYS A 318 13.80 -6.99 -12.17
C LYS A 318 14.18 -5.55 -12.48
N VAL A 319 14.65 -5.29 -13.69
CA VAL A 319 14.98 -3.95 -14.18
C VAL A 319 14.28 -3.71 -15.52
N ASN A 320 13.89 -2.47 -15.78
CA ASN A 320 13.37 -2.01 -17.06
C ASN A 320 13.57 -0.48 -17.19
N HIS A 321 13.20 0.12 -18.32
CA HIS A 321 13.33 1.55 -18.55
C HIS A 321 12.05 2.17 -19.10
N ARG A 322 11.65 3.34 -18.58
CA ARG A 322 10.40 4.00 -18.98
C ARG A 322 10.38 4.37 -20.46
N SER A 323 11.46 4.96 -20.96
CA SER A 323 11.62 5.28 -22.39
C SER A 323 11.50 4.05 -23.29
N LEU A 324 11.93 2.87 -22.82
CA LEU A 324 11.79 1.64 -23.59
C LEU A 324 10.34 1.19 -23.65
N LEU A 325 9.60 1.25 -22.53
CA LEU A 325 8.16 0.96 -22.53
C LEU A 325 7.38 1.88 -23.48
N ASP A 326 7.64 3.19 -23.41
CA ASP A 326 7.00 4.16 -24.30
C ASP A 326 7.37 3.89 -25.77
N GLY A 327 8.61 3.48 -26.04
CA GLY A 327 9.07 3.07 -27.36
C GLY A 327 8.42 1.78 -27.87
N ILE A 328 8.22 0.79 -27.01
CA ILE A 328 7.48 -0.45 -27.32
C ILE A 328 6.04 -0.10 -27.67
N PHE A 329 5.37 0.72 -26.86
CA PHE A 329 3.99 1.14 -27.13
C PHE A 329 3.87 1.88 -28.47
N ALA A 330 4.83 2.78 -28.78
CA ALA A 330 4.89 3.45 -30.07
C ALA A 330 5.10 2.47 -31.23
N ALA A 331 5.99 1.49 -31.09
CA ALA A 331 6.23 0.46 -32.11
C ALA A 331 5.03 -0.49 -32.30
N CYS A 332 4.17 -0.63 -31.29
CA CYS A 332 2.92 -1.39 -31.37
C CYS A 332 1.73 -0.58 -31.91
N ASP A 333 1.91 0.70 -32.25
CA ASP A 333 0.85 1.63 -32.67
C ASP A 333 -0.16 1.99 -31.56
N VAL A 334 0.23 1.88 -30.29
CA VAL A 334 -0.61 2.35 -29.17
C VAL A 334 -0.78 3.88 -29.29
N PRO A 335 -1.99 4.44 -29.13
CA PRO A 335 -2.16 5.88 -29.10
C PRO A 335 -1.45 6.50 -27.91
N GLN A 336 -0.72 7.61 -28.12
CA GLN A 336 0.04 8.27 -27.05
C GLN A 336 -0.82 8.67 -25.84
N SER A 337 -2.08 9.05 -26.07
CA SER A 337 -3.06 9.36 -25.02
C SER A 337 -3.37 8.17 -24.09
N LYS A 338 -3.12 6.93 -24.54
CA LYS A 338 -3.36 5.70 -23.79
C LYS A 338 -2.10 5.12 -23.13
N PHE A 339 -0.91 5.66 -23.37
CA PHE A 339 0.35 5.08 -22.85
C PHE A 339 0.33 4.84 -21.35
N ARG A 340 -0.12 5.81 -20.55
CA ARG A 340 -0.19 5.66 -19.09
C ARG A 340 -1.18 4.57 -18.68
N ASN A 341 -2.38 4.58 -19.28
CA ASN A 341 -3.41 3.60 -18.97
C ASN A 341 -2.95 2.19 -19.33
N ILE A 342 -2.35 1.98 -20.50
CA ILE A 342 -1.83 0.68 -20.91
C ILE A 342 -0.66 0.25 -20.03
N CYS A 343 0.24 1.16 -19.68
CA CYS A 343 1.32 0.87 -18.73
C CYS A 343 0.80 0.38 -17.37
N SER A 344 -0.28 0.99 -16.86
CA SER A 344 -0.96 0.54 -15.64
C SER A 344 -1.52 -0.88 -15.75
N SER A 345 -2.00 -1.30 -16.93
CA SER A 345 -2.38 -2.70 -17.16
C SER A 345 -1.17 -3.63 -17.21
N VAL A 346 -0.09 -3.23 -17.87
CA VAL A 346 1.15 -4.04 -17.95
C VAL A 346 1.71 -4.32 -16.55
N ASP A 347 1.68 -3.34 -15.63
CA ASP A 347 2.16 -3.50 -14.25
C ASP A 347 1.46 -4.64 -13.50
N LYS A 348 0.23 -4.99 -13.89
CA LYS A 348 -0.56 -6.07 -13.29
C LYS A 348 -0.12 -7.47 -13.74
N LEU A 349 0.75 -7.60 -14.75
CA LEU A 349 1.30 -8.90 -15.17
C LEU A 349 2.12 -9.61 -14.08
N ASP A 350 2.50 -8.87 -13.02
CA ASP A 350 3.14 -9.45 -11.85
C ASP A 350 2.20 -10.33 -11.00
N LYS A 351 0.88 -10.13 -11.13
CA LYS A 351 -0.18 -10.76 -10.31
C LYS A 351 -1.27 -11.43 -11.12
N SER A 352 -1.51 -10.97 -12.34
CA SER A 352 -2.58 -11.43 -13.23
C SER A 352 -2.01 -12.07 -14.49
N PRO A 353 -2.62 -13.17 -14.97
CA PRO A 353 -2.27 -13.76 -16.27
C PRO A 353 -2.43 -12.78 -17.43
N TRP A 354 -1.68 -13.01 -18.51
CA TRP A 354 -1.76 -12.21 -19.74
C TRP A 354 -3.20 -12.02 -20.25
N GLU A 355 -4.02 -13.08 -20.23
CA GLU A 355 -5.41 -13.01 -20.72
C GLU A 355 -6.29 -12.03 -19.95
N GLU A 356 -6.10 -11.90 -18.63
CA GLU A 356 -6.82 -10.91 -17.82
C GLU A 356 -6.34 -9.50 -18.12
N VAL A 357 -5.03 -9.32 -18.24
CA VAL A 357 -4.42 -8.03 -18.57
C VAL A 357 -4.81 -7.57 -19.97
N LYS A 358 -4.85 -8.49 -20.95
CA LYS A 358 -5.30 -8.22 -22.32
C LYS A 358 -6.74 -7.74 -22.33
N LYS A 359 -7.65 -8.43 -21.63
CA LYS A 359 -9.06 -8.02 -21.49
C LYS A 359 -9.20 -6.64 -20.88
N GLU A 360 -8.42 -6.31 -19.86
CA GLU A 360 -8.43 -4.95 -19.29
C GLU A 360 -7.99 -3.90 -20.33
N MET A 361 -6.93 -4.19 -21.10
CA MET A 361 -6.46 -3.29 -22.16
C MET A 361 -7.53 -3.07 -23.24
N THR A 362 -8.24 -4.12 -23.64
CA THR A 362 -9.24 -4.06 -24.71
C THR A 362 -10.58 -3.53 -24.22
N ASP A 363 -11.16 -4.17 -23.22
CA ASP A 363 -12.57 -4.00 -22.84
C ASP A 363 -12.77 -2.75 -21.98
N GLU A 364 -11.83 -2.48 -21.06
CA GLU A 364 -11.92 -1.33 -20.15
C GLU A 364 -11.20 -0.09 -20.71
N LYS A 365 -10.03 -0.28 -21.34
CA LYS A 365 -9.18 0.82 -21.83
C LYS A 365 -9.33 1.08 -23.34
N GLY A 366 -10.15 0.27 -24.03
CA GLY A 366 -10.53 0.46 -25.42
C GLY A 366 -9.36 0.33 -26.40
N LEU A 367 -8.32 -0.45 -26.08
CA LEU A 367 -7.24 -0.74 -27.01
C LEU A 367 -7.71 -1.78 -28.03
N ASP A 368 -7.29 -1.63 -29.28
CA ASP A 368 -7.56 -2.65 -30.30
C ASP A 368 -6.88 -3.98 -29.94
N GLU A 369 -7.56 -5.09 -30.16
CA GLU A 369 -7.09 -6.42 -29.75
C GLU A 369 -5.76 -6.80 -30.43
N HIS A 370 -5.60 -6.46 -31.71
CA HIS A 370 -4.37 -6.75 -32.44
C HIS A 370 -3.19 -5.90 -31.95
N ILE A 371 -3.46 -4.66 -31.50
CA ILE A 371 -2.46 -3.83 -30.82
C ILE A 371 -2.08 -4.45 -29.46
N ALA A 372 -3.07 -4.92 -28.69
CA ALA A 372 -2.81 -5.58 -27.41
C ALA A 372 -1.95 -6.85 -27.59
N ASP A 373 -2.20 -7.66 -28.63
CA ASP A 373 -1.40 -8.83 -28.96
C ASP A 373 0.04 -8.48 -29.34
N LYS A 374 0.26 -7.38 -30.09
CA LYS A 374 1.62 -6.88 -30.35
C LYS A 374 2.34 -6.51 -29.06
N VAL A 375 1.66 -5.79 -28.15
CA VAL A 375 2.23 -5.43 -26.83
C VAL A 375 2.59 -6.69 -26.05
N GLY A 376 1.71 -7.70 -26.04
CA GLY A 376 1.92 -9.00 -25.39
C GLY A 376 3.20 -9.71 -25.79
N LYS A 377 3.56 -9.66 -27.08
CA LYS A 377 4.81 -10.25 -27.60
C LYS A 377 6.05 -9.62 -26.98
N TYR A 378 6.02 -8.32 -26.66
CA TYR A 378 7.14 -7.64 -26.01
C TYR A 378 7.14 -7.88 -24.52
N VAL A 379 6.04 -7.58 -23.82
CA VAL A 379 5.99 -7.59 -22.35
C VAL A 379 6.16 -8.99 -21.74
N SER A 380 5.97 -10.05 -22.53
CA SER A 380 6.24 -11.43 -22.11
C SER A 380 7.74 -11.81 -22.15
N GLN A 381 8.61 -10.95 -22.69
CA GLN A 381 10.04 -11.24 -22.81
C GLN A 381 10.81 -10.77 -21.56
N SER A 382 11.76 -11.59 -21.14
CA SER A 382 12.70 -11.27 -20.09
C SER A 382 13.99 -12.07 -20.23
N GLY A 383 15.11 -11.53 -19.74
CA GLY A 383 16.44 -12.12 -19.91
C GLY A 383 17.54 -11.28 -19.27
N GLY A 384 18.75 -11.39 -19.79
CA GLY A 384 19.93 -10.60 -19.44
C GLY A 384 20.36 -9.68 -20.57
N VAL A 385 21.68 -9.55 -20.75
CA VAL A 385 22.30 -8.68 -21.76
C VAL A 385 21.93 -9.14 -23.19
N GLU A 386 21.75 -10.44 -23.39
CA GLU A 386 21.38 -11.02 -24.69
C GLU A 386 20.03 -10.51 -25.21
N LEU A 387 19.08 -10.19 -24.32
CA LEU A 387 17.79 -9.64 -24.71
C LEU A 387 17.93 -8.28 -25.40
N ILE A 388 18.92 -7.47 -25.02
CA ILE A 388 19.19 -6.20 -25.69
C ILE A 388 19.56 -6.44 -27.16
N ALA A 389 20.43 -7.42 -27.41
CA ALA A 389 20.86 -7.76 -28.77
C ALA A 389 19.69 -8.28 -29.62
N GLU A 390 18.78 -9.05 -29.04
CA GLU A 390 17.56 -9.52 -29.73
C GLU A 390 16.60 -8.36 -30.04
N LEU A 391 16.33 -7.47 -29.08
CA LEU A 391 15.46 -6.31 -29.29
C LEU A 391 16.01 -5.36 -30.36
N ARG A 392 17.33 -5.21 -30.46
CA ARG A 392 17.98 -4.41 -31.51
C ARG A 392 17.80 -4.97 -32.92
N LYS A 393 17.39 -6.24 -33.09
CA LYS A 393 17.06 -6.81 -34.40
C LYS A 393 15.66 -6.44 -34.88
N ASP A 394 14.78 -6.00 -33.98
CA ASP A 394 13.41 -5.61 -34.32
C ASP A 394 13.41 -4.26 -35.06
N LYS A 395 13.01 -4.28 -36.34
CA LYS A 395 13.02 -3.09 -37.19
C LYS A 395 11.99 -2.05 -36.77
N GLU A 396 10.84 -2.45 -36.23
CA GLU A 396 9.81 -1.50 -35.82
C GLU A 396 10.19 -0.82 -34.51
N LEU A 397 10.77 -1.56 -33.56
CA LEU A 397 11.29 -1.00 -32.33
C LEU A 397 12.44 -0.02 -32.60
N MET A 398 13.37 -0.38 -33.49
CA MET A 398 14.54 0.46 -33.80
C MET A 398 14.22 1.73 -34.61
N LYS A 399 13.02 1.85 -35.19
CA LYS A 399 12.53 3.13 -35.73
C LYS A 399 12.19 4.14 -34.62
N GLN A 400 11.89 3.66 -33.42
CA GLN A 400 11.53 4.50 -32.28
C GLN A 400 12.80 4.97 -31.57
N SER A 401 13.19 6.23 -31.79
CA SER A 401 14.39 6.82 -31.18
C SER A 401 14.40 6.72 -29.65
N ILE A 402 13.23 6.83 -29.01
CA ILE A 402 13.05 6.68 -27.57
C ILE A 402 13.33 5.24 -27.07
N ALA A 403 13.00 4.23 -27.88
CA ALA A 403 13.33 2.83 -27.58
C ALA A 403 14.84 2.60 -27.65
N VAL A 404 15.50 3.16 -28.67
CA VAL A 404 16.96 3.07 -28.83
C VAL A 404 17.67 3.67 -27.62
N GLN A 405 17.26 4.87 -27.17
CA GLN A 405 17.79 5.50 -25.96
C GLN A 405 17.58 4.64 -24.71
N GLY A 406 16.41 4.01 -24.58
CA GLY A 406 16.13 3.07 -23.51
C GLY A 406 17.06 1.85 -23.54
N LEU A 407 17.28 1.25 -24.70
CA LEU A 407 18.19 0.11 -24.88
C LEU A 407 19.65 0.49 -24.58
N ASP A 408 20.11 1.64 -25.06
CA ASP A 408 21.47 2.14 -24.78
C ASP A 408 21.68 2.35 -23.27
N SER A 409 20.67 2.89 -22.58
CA SER A 409 20.67 3.08 -21.12
C SER A 409 20.70 1.75 -20.37
N MET A 410 19.90 0.77 -20.81
CA MET A 410 19.88 -0.56 -20.21
C MET A 410 21.20 -1.31 -20.44
N GLU A 411 21.81 -1.19 -21.61
CA GLU A 411 23.11 -1.80 -21.91
C GLU A 411 24.21 -1.23 -21.00
N LEU A 412 24.22 0.09 -20.82
CA LEU A 412 25.14 0.75 -19.90
C LEU A 412 24.92 0.33 -18.45
N LEU A 413 23.66 0.26 -18.01
CA LEU A 413 23.30 -0.18 -16.67
C LEU A 413 23.77 -1.61 -16.40
N LEU A 414 23.50 -2.56 -17.31
CA LEU A 414 23.91 -3.96 -17.16
C LEU A 414 25.44 -4.11 -17.15
N LYS A 415 26.15 -3.32 -17.96
CA LYS A 415 27.62 -3.23 -17.89
C LYS A 415 28.08 -2.80 -16.50
N TYR A 416 27.48 -1.77 -15.92
CA TYR A 416 27.83 -1.32 -14.57
C TYR A 416 27.45 -2.35 -13.49
N CYS A 417 26.31 -3.03 -13.62
CA CYS A 417 25.95 -4.16 -12.75
C CYS A 417 27.03 -5.26 -12.76
N GLY A 418 27.68 -5.50 -13.92
CA GLY A 418 28.83 -6.39 -14.03
C GLY A 418 30.04 -5.91 -13.22
N ILE A 419 30.37 -4.62 -13.30
CA ILE A 419 31.47 -4.00 -12.53
C ILE A 419 31.21 -4.07 -11.02
N TYR A 420 29.96 -3.80 -10.61
CA TYR A 420 29.52 -3.88 -9.22
C TYR A 420 29.31 -5.32 -8.72
N LYS A 421 29.53 -6.33 -9.58
CA LYS A 421 29.39 -7.77 -9.28
C LYS A 421 28.00 -8.13 -8.74
N ILE A 422 26.97 -7.55 -9.35
CA ILE A 422 25.56 -7.81 -9.01
C ILE A 422 24.75 -8.31 -10.21
N LEU A 423 25.37 -8.45 -11.39
CA LEU A 423 24.70 -8.83 -12.64
C LEU A 423 23.94 -10.17 -12.53
N ASP A 424 24.43 -11.13 -11.74
CA ASP A 424 23.78 -12.42 -11.51
C ASP A 424 22.45 -12.31 -10.73
N LYS A 425 22.19 -11.14 -10.12
CA LYS A 425 20.93 -10.83 -9.43
C LYS A 425 19.94 -10.07 -10.31
N ILE A 426 20.33 -9.65 -11.51
CA ILE A 426 19.53 -8.77 -12.36
C ILE A 426 18.79 -9.56 -13.43
N LYS A 427 17.51 -9.26 -13.62
CA LYS A 427 16.70 -9.73 -14.74
C LYS A 427 16.11 -8.54 -15.48
N PHE A 428 16.48 -8.38 -16.74
CA PHE A 428 15.85 -7.42 -17.61
C PHE A 428 14.47 -7.96 -18.03
N ASP A 429 13.40 -7.30 -17.60
CA ASP A 429 12.02 -7.82 -17.70
C ASP A 429 11.09 -6.74 -18.26
N LEU A 430 10.57 -6.95 -19.47
CA LEU A 430 9.74 -5.97 -20.17
C LEU A 430 8.32 -5.86 -19.60
N SER A 431 7.90 -6.78 -18.72
CA SER A 431 6.64 -6.69 -17.98
C SER A 431 6.70 -5.68 -16.82
N LEU A 432 7.90 -5.31 -16.36
CA LEU A 432 8.05 -4.37 -15.25
C LEU A 432 7.66 -2.96 -15.70
N ALA A 433 6.52 -2.46 -15.20
CA ALA A 433 5.90 -1.22 -15.65
C ALA A 433 5.35 -0.42 -14.45
N ARG A 434 6.18 -0.23 -13.41
CA ARG A 434 5.84 0.37 -12.10
C ARG A 434 4.75 1.45 -12.19
N GLY A 435 3.66 1.28 -11.44
CA GLY A 435 2.47 2.14 -11.48
C GLY A 435 2.58 3.60 -11.01
N LEU A 436 3.75 4.10 -10.62
CA LEU A 436 3.91 5.51 -10.23
C LEU A 436 4.34 6.37 -11.43
N ASP A 437 3.50 7.35 -11.78
CA ASP A 437 3.64 8.18 -12.98
C ASP A 437 4.88 9.09 -12.98
N TYR A 438 5.58 9.23 -11.86
CA TYR A 438 6.73 10.13 -11.75
C TYR A 438 8.04 9.56 -12.29
N TYR A 439 8.12 8.26 -12.62
CA TYR A 439 9.35 7.68 -13.16
C TYR A 439 9.63 8.14 -14.60
N THR A 440 10.87 8.54 -14.87
CA THR A 440 11.34 9.06 -16.15
C THR A 440 12.38 8.18 -16.84
N GLY A 441 13.05 7.29 -16.09
CA GLY A 441 14.15 6.47 -16.60
C GLY A 441 14.08 5.01 -16.16
N VAL A 442 15.19 4.49 -15.64
CA VAL A 442 15.24 3.13 -15.11
C VAL A 442 14.19 2.93 -14.01
N ILE A 443 13.60 1.75 -13.99
CA ILE A 443 12.72 1.26 -12.93
C ILE A 443 13.19 -0.12 -12.52
N TYR A 444 13.07 -0.43 -11.22
CA TYR A 444 13.50 -1.71 -10.70
C TYR A 444 12.66 -2.18 -9.53
N GLU A 445 12.61 -3.51 -9.38
CA GLU A 445 11.85 -4.20 -8.36
C GLU A 445 12.58 -5.46 -7.90
N ALA A 446 12.79 -5.60 -6.59
CA ALA A 446 13.37 -6.78 -6.00
C ALA A 446 12.28 -7.72 -5.47
N ILE A 447 12.37 -8.98 -5.86
CA ILE A 447 11.47 -10.06 -5.44
C ILE A 447 12.27 -11.15 -4.73
N LEU A 448 11.69 -11.75 -3.69
CA LEU A 448 12.28 -12.94 -3.07
C LEU A 448 11.93 -14.17 -3.92
N CYS A 449 12.85 -15.13 -3.98
CA CYS A 449 12.70 -16.38 -4.71
C CYS A 449 12.67 -17.57 -3.74
N GLY A 450 11.92 -18.63 -4.07
CA GLY A 450 11.88 -19.89 -3.30
C GLY A 450 10.47 -20.43 -3.07
N ASP A 451 10.36 -21.74 -2.84
CA ASP A 451 9.10 -22.50 -2.81
C ASP A 451 8.15 -22.07 -1.66
N ASP A 452 8.70 -21.52 -0.57
CA ASP A 452 7.94 -21.09 0.61
C ASP A 452 7.59 -19.59 0.61
N VAL A 453 7.91 -18.84 -0.45
CA VAL A 453 7.87 -17.38 -0.43
C VAL A 453 6.84 -16.85 -1.43
N GLY A 454 5.55 -16.90 -1.05
CA GLY A 454 4.46 -16.19 -1.73
C GLY A 454 4.47 -14.67 -1.51
N VAL A 455 5.65 -14.08 -1.28
CA VAL A 455 5.84 -12.69 -0.90
C VAL A 455 6.24 -11.92 -2.15
N GLY A 456 5.35 -11.03 -2.62
CA GLY A 456 5.65 -10.13 -3.72
C GLY A 456 6.80 -9.18 -3.39
N SER A 457 7.13 -8.28 -4.33
CA SER A 457 8.11 -7.19 -4.21
C SER A 457 8.52 -6.74 -2.80
N VAL A 458 9.80 -6.83 -2.47
CA VAL A 458 10.38 -6.41 -1.18
C VAL A 458 11.17 -5.11 -1.24
N ALA A 459 11.54 -4.67 -2.45
CA ALA A 459 12.08 -3.33 -2.67
C ALA A 459 11.72 -2.87 -4.08
N GLY A 460 11.63 -1.56 -4.29
CA GLY A 460 11.38 -1.02 -5.62
C GLY A 460 11.77 0.45 -5.71
N GLY A 461 12.03 0.90 -6.92
CA GLY A 461 12.46 2.28 -7.15
C GLY A 461 12.73 2.55 -8.63
N GLY A 462 13.46 3.63 -8.87
CA GLY A 462 13.77 4.09 -10.21
C GLY A 462 14.16 5.55 -10.25
N ARG A 463 14.33 6.06 -11.47
CA ARG A 463 14.72 7.43 -11.78
C ARG A 463 13.50 8.31 -12.04
N TYR A 464 13.46 9.53 -11.49
CA TYR A 464 12.32 10.45 -11.51
C TYR A 464 12.73 11.93 -11.63
N ASP A 465 13.35 12.30 -12.75
CA ASP A 465 14.08 13.56 -12.89
C ASP A 465 13.21 14.84 -12.87
N ASN A 466 11.90 14.70 -13.12
CA ASN A 466 10.98 15.83 -13.27
C ASN A 466 10.23 16.18 -11.98
N LEU A 467 10.29 15.34 -10.94
CA LEU A 467 9.42 15.49 -9.77
C LEU A 467 9.76 16.75 -8.96
N VAL A 468 11.05 17.08 -8.83
CA VAL A 468 11.50 18.28 -8.11
C VAL A 468 11.08 19.56 -8.84
N GLY A 469 11.16 19.56 -10.17
CA GLY A 469 10.77 20.71 -10.99
C GLY A 469 9.30 21.09 -10.83
N MET A 470 8.43 20.12 -10.49
CA MET A 470 7.01 20.41 -10.21
C MET A 470 6.77 21.27 -8.97
N PHE A 471 7.76 21.39 -8.07
CA PHE A 471 7.69 22.22 -6.85
C PHE A 471 8.55 23.48 -6.94
N ASP A 472 9.45 23.57 -7.91
CA ASP A 472 10.31 24.74 -8.06
C ASP A 472 9.59 25.84 -8.86
N SER A 473 9.56 27.06 -8.32
CA SER A 473 8.91 28.22 -8.95
C SER A 473 9.45 28.57 -10.34
N LYS A 474 10.66 28.11 -10.70
CA LYS A 474 11.28 28.32 -12.01
C LYS A 474 11.33 27.03 -12.84
N ASN A 475 10.62 25.98 -12.40
CA ASN A 475 10.66 24.63 -12.98
C ASN A 475 12.08 24.08 -13.15
N LYS A 476 13.00 24.45 -12.24
CA LYS A 476 14.37 23.90 -12.29
C LYS A 476 14.33 22.44 -11.86
N ASN A 477 14.61 21.54 -12.80
CA ASN A 477 14.72 20.12 -12.52
C ASN A 477 16.01 19.78 -11.74
N VAL A 478 15.88 18.85 -10.81
CA VAL A 478 16.98 18.18 -10.13
C VAL A 478 16.79 16.69 -10.40
N PRO A 479 17.66 16.06 -11.22
CA PRO A 479 17.58 14.64 -11.49
C PRO A 479 17.69 13.84 -10.19
N CYS A 480 16.87 12.81 -10.08
CA CYS A 480 16.78 11.98 -8.88
C CYS A 480 16.64 10.51 -9.28
N VAL A 481 17.32 9.65 -8.55
CA VAL A 481 17.12 8.19 -8.59
C VAL A 481 17.16 7.65 -7.17
N GLY A 482 16.35 6.66 -6.89
CA GLY A 482 16.35 6.06 -5.56
C GLY A 482 15.53 4.80 -5.43
N VAL A 483 15.47 4.31 -4.21
CA VAL A 483 14.89 3.02 -3.89
C VAL A 483 14.23 3.03 -2.52
N SER A 484 13.11 2.34 -2.41
CA SER A 484 12.40 2.08 -1.17
C SER A 484 12.46 0.59 -0.85
N VAL A 485 12.96 0.23 0.33
CA VAL A 485 12.87 -1.13 0.87
C VAL A 485 11.55 -1.29 1.66
N GLY A 486 10.71 -2.22 1.22
CA GLY A 486 9.42 -2.55 1.82
C GLY A 486 9.55 -3.45 3.04
N VAL A 487 9.90 -2.85 4.19
CA VAL A 487 10.29 -3.61 5.38
C VAL A 487 9.17 -4.42 6.03
N GLU A 488 7.88 -4.09 5.85
CA GLU A 488 6.80 -4.90 6.46
C GLU A 488 6.75 -6.33 5.90
N ARG A 489 7.00 -6.51 4.60
CA ARG A 489 7.05 -7.86 4.00
C ARG A 489 8.26 -8.64 4.51
N ILE A 490 9.38 -7.95 4.67
CA ILE A 490 10.61 -8.51 5.26
C ILE A 490 10.35 -8.97 6.70
N PHE A 491 9.67 -8.16 7.50
CA PHE A 491 9.31 -8.52 8.88
C PHE A 491 8.47 -9.79 8.92
N SER A 492 7.42 -9.90 8.10
CA SER A 492 6.57 -11.10 8.07
C SER A 492 7.36 -12.37 7.71
N VAL A 493 8.31 -12.28 6.77
CA VAL A 493 9.20 -13.41 6.43
C VAL A 493 10.11 -13.78 7.59
N MET A 494 10.69 -12.79 8.27
CA MET A 494 11.59 -13.03 9.40
C MET A 494 10.87 -13.55 10.64
N GLU A 495 9.67 -13.03 10.94
CA GLU A 495 8.79 -13.53 12.01
C GLU A 495 8.47 -15.01 11.78
N ALA A 496 8.07 -15.39 10.56
CA ALA A 496 7.77 -16.78 10.21
C ALA A 496 9.01 -17.69 10.36
N LYS A 497 10.18 -17.24 9.91
CA LYS A 497 11.45 -17.98 10.07
C LYS A 497 11.84 -18.17 11.53
N LEU A 498 11.63 -17.16 12.39
CA LEU A 498 11.93 -17.25 13.82
C LEU A 498 10.96 -18.18 14.55
N ALA A 499 9.67 -18.07 14.25
CA ALA A 499 8.64 -18.96 14.79
C ALA A 499 8.95 -20.44 14.50
N ASN A 500 9.38 -20.74 13.26
CA ASN A 500 9.73 -22.11 12.85
C ASN A 500 10.99 -22.66 13.56
N LYS A 501 11.90 -21.79 14.01
CA LYS A 501 13.14 -22.21 14.71
C LYS A 501 12.95 -22.38 16.22
N GLY A 502 11.82 -21.94 16.78
CA GLY A 502 11.57 -21.98 18.22
C GLY A 502 12.54 -21.15 19.07
N LEU A 503 13.27 -20.21 18.44
CA LEU A 503 14.24 -19.35 19.13
C LEU A 503 13.50 -18.19 19.80
N LYS A 504 13.66 -18.07 21.12
CA LYS A 504 13.11 -16.94 21.88
C LYS A 504 13.91 -15.67 21.54
N THR A 505 13.22 -14.66 21.03
CA THR A 505 13.85 -13.36 20.74
C THR A 505 13.96 -12.57 22.02
N ARG A 506 15.18 -12.13 22.37
CA ARG A 506 15.40 -11.28 23.53
C ARG A 506 14.83 -9.88 23.24
N THR A 507 13.99 -9.39 24.15
CA THR A 507 13.24 -8.12 23.98
C THR A 507 13.84 -6.95 24.76
N THR A 508 14.87 -7.20 25.56
CA THR A 508 15.59 -6.21 26.35
C THR A 508 17.09 -6.39 26.17
N GLU A 509 17.86 -5.34 26.41
CA GLU A 509 19.32 -5.40 26.32
C GLU A 509 20.00 -5.53 27.69
N ILE A 510 19.27 -5.99 28.72
CA ILE A 510 19.81 -6.13 30.09
C ILE A 510 20.96 -7.14 30.16
N GLU A 511 22.14 -6.65 30.48
CA GLU A 511 23.38 -7.41 30.57
C GLU A 511 23.53 -8.10 31.93
N VAL A 512 23.02 -7.48 33.00
CA VAL A 512 23.22 -7.99 34.36
C VAL A 512 22.02 -7.74 35.27
N PHE A 513 21.64 -8.74 36.06
CA PHE A 513 20.58 -8.64 37.07
C PHE A 513 21.17 -8.59 38.48
N VAL A 514 20.79 -7.62 39.30
CA VAL A 514 21.19 -7.54 40.71
C VAL A 514 20.17 -8.26 41.58
N ALA A 515 20.58 -9.40 42.13
CA ALA A 515 19.78 -10.27 42.98
C ALA A 515 20.29 -10.29 44.42
N SER A 516 19.40 -10.61 45.36
CA SER A 516 19.77 -10.93 46.74
C SER A 516 19.00 -12.15 47.24
N ALA A 517 19.65 -12.97 48.07
CA ALA A 517 19.00 -14.12 48.71
C ALA A 517 18.38 -13.78 50.08
N GLN A 518 19.02 -12.85 50.79
CA GLN A 518 18.63 -12.44 52.13
C GLN A 518 17.63 -11.27 52.09
N LYS A 519 16.93 -11.08 53.22
CA LYS A 519 15.95 -10.00 53.40
C LYS A 519 16.65 -8.66 53.61
N ASN A 520 15.92 -7.57 53.43
CA ASN A 520 16.34 -6.19 53.70
C ASN A 520 17.51 -5.65 52.85
N LEU A 521 18.09 -6.43 51.93
CA LEU A 521 19.19 -6.00 51.06
C LEU A 521 18.77 -5.15 49.84
N HIS A 522 17.51 -4.74 49.73
CA HIS A 522 17.01 -3.95 48.59
C HIS A 522 17.73 -2.61 48.40
N GLU A 523 18.11 -1.92 49.46
CA GLU A 523 18.88 -0.67 49.37
C GLU A 523 20.29 -0.91 48.82
N GLU A 524 20.93 -2.01 49.20
CA GLU A 524 22.25 -2.38 48.65
C GLU A 524 22.16 -2.78 47.18
N ARG A 525 21.09 -3.48 46.77
CA ARG A 525 20.82 -3.72 45.35
C ARG A 525 20.67 -2.41 44.58
N MET A 526 19.94 -1.43 45.14
CA MET A 526 19.79 -0.10 44.52
C MET A 526 21.13 0.62 44.39
N LYS A 527 21.99 0.60 45.42
CA LYS A 527 23.33 1.22 45.36
C LYS A 527 24.19 0.61 44.26
N ILE A 528 24.25 -0.72 44.19
CA ILE A 528 25.00 -1.42 43.13
C ILE A 528 24.41 -1.10 41.76
N LEU A 529 23.09 -1.06 41.64
CA LEU A 529 22.41 -0.75 40.39
C LEU A 529 22.77 0.66 39.88
N VAL A 530 22.84 1.65 40.79
CA VAL A 530 23.31 3.00 40.47
C VAL A 530 24.77 2.99 40.01
N ASP A 531 25.65 2.26 40.69
CA ASP A 531 27.06 2.13 40.29
C ASP A 531 27.19 1.57 38.85
N LEU A 532 26.38 0.56 38.53
CA LEU A 532 26.35 -0.07 37.21
C LEU A 532 25.83 0.88 36.13
N TRP A 533 24.72 1.59 36.38
CA TRP A 533 24.18 2.57 35.43
C TRP A 533 25.14 3.74 35.20
N ASN A 534 25.80 4.25 36.26
CA ASN A 534 26.82 5.30 36.14
C ASN A 534 28.03 4.84 35.32
N ALA A 535 28.30 3.53 35.28
CA ALA A 535 29.31 2.92 34.42
C ALA A 535 28.83 2.60 33.00
N GLY A 536 27.59 2.97 32.64
CA GLY A 536 26.99 2.72 31.33
C GLY A 536 26.49 1.29 31.10
N MET A 537 26.36 0.49 32.16
CA MET A 537 25.90 -0.91 32.06
C MET A 537 24.39 -1.01 32.00
N LYS A 538 23.89 -2.01 31.27
CA LYS A 538 22.45 -2.29 31.19
C LYS A 538 22.07 -3.25 32.30
N ALA A 539 21.68 -2.71 33.45
CA ALA A 539 21.40 -3.49 34.65
C ALA A 539 19.96 -3.33 35.14
N GLU A 540 19.42 -4.35 35.81
CA GLU A 540 18.12 -4.27 36.48
C GLU A 540 18.09 -5.03 37.82
N GLN A 541 17.00 -4.90 38.57
CA GLN A 541 16.76 -5.66 39.80
C GLN A 541 15.27 -5.97 40.00
N SER A 542 14.96 -6.81 40.98
CA SER A 542 13.56 -7.00 41.40
C SER A 542 12.99 -5.79 42.15
N TYR A 543 11.79 -5.35 41.77
CA TYR A 543 11.00 -4.33 42.48
C TYR A 543 10.36 -4.84 43.79
N LYS A 544 10.66 -6.07 44.22
CA LYS A 544 10.23 -6.59 45.52
C LYS A 544 11.34 -6.38 46.54
N LYS A 545 11.00 -5.84 47.73
CA LYS A 545 11.96 -5.69 48.84
C LYS A 545 12.68 -7.01 49.14
N ASN A 546 11.92 -8.11 49.24
CA ASN A 546 12.41 -9.44 49.58
C ASN A 546 12.01 -10.47 48.50
N ALA A 547 12.64 -10.41 47.33
CA ALA A 547 12.44 -11.41 46.28
C ALA A 547 13.14 -12.74 46.62
N LYS A 548 12.53 -13.87 46.28
CA LYS A 548 13.20 -15.18 46.38
C LYS A 548 14.31 -15.26 45.33
N LEU A 549 15.50 -15.76 45.69
CA LEU A 549 16.62 -15.89 44.74
C LEU A 549 16.25 -16.72 43.51
N LEU A 550 15.57 -17.86 43.71
CA LEU A 550 15.15 -18.72 42.60
C LEU A 550 14.29 -17.97 41.57
N ALA A 551 13.33 -17.15 42.02
CA ALA A 551 12.49 -16.37 41.12
C ALA A 551 13.26 -15.28 40.36
N GLN A 552 14.33 -14.72 40.96
CA GLN A 552 15.21 -13.76 40.29
C GLN A 552 16.07 -14.43 39.22
N LEU A 553 16.61 -15.62 39.50
CA LEU A 553 17.38 -16.39 38.52
C LEU A 553 16.49 -16.90 37.38
N GLN A 554 15.28 -17.36 37.69
CA GLN A 554 14.29 -17.75 36.68
C GLN A 554 13.93 -16.58 35.77
N HIS A 555 13.77 -15.37 36.33
CA HIS A 555 13.56 -14.16 35.52
C HIS A 555 14.75 -13.89 34.58
N CYS A 556 15.98 -14.14 35.01
CA CYS A 556 17.15 -14.03 34.13
C CYS A 556 17.12 -15.04 32.99
N GLU A 557 16.79 -16.30 33.28
CA GLU A 557 16.67 -17.37 32.28
C GLU A 557 15.54 -17.06 31.28
N GLU A 558 14.37 -16.63 31.75
CA GLU A 558 13.20 -16.32 30.92
C GLU A 558 13.45 -15.11 30.00
N ASN A 559 14.21 -14.12 30.45
CA ASN A 559 14.49 -12.90 29.68
C ASN A 559 15.86 -12.93 28.97
N GLY A 560 16.60 -14.04 29.05
CA GLY A 560 17.91 -14.18 28.41
C GLY A 560 18.97 -13.21 28.94
N ILE A 561 18.91 -12.86 30.24
CA ILE A 561 19.90 -12.00 30.91
C ILE A 561 21.15 -12.87 31.19
N PRO A 562 22.34 -12.50 30.68
CA PRO A 562 23.48 -13.39 30.72
C PRO A 562 24.14 -13.49 32.09
N LEU A 563 24.10 -12.42 32.91
CA LEU A 563 24.80 -12.35 34.18
C LEU A 563 23.85 -12.00 35.34
N ALA A 564 24.13 -12.53 36.53
CA ALA A 564 23.46 -12.15 37.77
C ALA A 564 24.47 -11.83 38.86
N ILE A 565 24.34 -10.69 39.52
CA ILE A 565 25.09 -10.33 40.73
C ILE A 565 24.26 -10.75 41.93
N ILE A 566 24.79 -11.63 42.76
CA ILE A 566 24.14 -12.09 43.98
C ILE A 566 24.81 -11.43 45.18
N ILE A 567 24.02 -10.70 45.95
CA ILE A 567 24.49 -10.06 47.19
C ILE A 567 23.97 -10.76 48.45
N GLY A 568 24.86 -10.83 49.43
CA GLY A 568 24.60 -11.30 50.79
C GLY A 568 25.36 -10.43 51.80
N GLU A 569 24.90 -10.39 53.05
CA GLU A 569 25.49 -9.62 54.14
C GLU A 569 26.97 -9.98 54.35
N GLY A 570 27.33 -11.26 54.23
CA GLY A 570 28.70 -11.73 54.41
C GLY A 570 29.65 -11.26 53.30
N GLU A 571 29.21 -11.31 52.04
CA GLU A 571 29.95 -10.79 50.89
C GLU A 571 30.08 -9.26 50.97
N LEU A 572 29.00 -8.56 51.31
CA LEU A 572 28.99 -7.10 51.44
C LEU A 572 29.92 -6.62 52.56
N ALA A 573 29.97 -7.32 53.70
CA ALA A 573 30.89 -7.01 54.79
C ALA A 573 32.38 -7.12 54.37
N LYS A 574 32.68 -7.94 53.36
CA LYS A 574 34.02 -8.10 52.77
C LYS A 574 34.27 -7.18 51.58
N GLY A 575 33.29 -6.37 51.18
CA GLY A 575 33.38 -5.53 49.98
C GLY A 575 33.33 -6.33 48.67
N GLU A 576 32.75 -7.53 48.70
CA GLU A 576 32.65 -8.46 47.57
C GLU A 576 31.19 -8.66 47.14
N VAL A 577 30.99 -9.18 45.93
CA VAL A 577 29.73 -9.73 45.44
C VAL A 577 29.99 -11.04 44.70
N THR A 578 28.96 -11.87 44.56
CA THR A 578 29.06 -13.07 43.72
C THR A 578 28.53 -12.76 42.33
N LEU A 579 29.35 -12.91 41.30
CA LEU A 579 28.94 -12.82 39.91
C LEU A 579 28.66 -14.23 39.37
N ARG A 580 27.45 -14.44 38.86
CA ARG A 580 26.99 -15.70 38.29
C ARG A 580 26.77 -15.57 36.79
N VAL A 581 27.31 -16.51 36.03
CA VAL A 581 26.92 -16.72 34.63
C VAL A 581 25.64 -17.53 34.60
N VAL A 582 24.57 -16.97 34.04
CA VAL A 582 23.22 -17.57 34.15
C VAL A 582 23.12 -18.90 33.40
N SER A 583 23.74 -18.99 32.21
CA SER A 583 23.72 -20.18 31.36
C SER A 583 24.53 -21.35 31.94
N THR A 584 25.75 -21.11 32.39
CA THR A 584 26.65 -22.16 32.92
C THR A 584 26.44 -22.41 34.41
N ARG A 585 25.79 -21.47 35.12
CA ARG A 585 25.61 -21.46 36.57
C ARG A 585 26.92 -21.33 37.36
N GLU A 586 28.02 -21.00 36.70
CA GLU A 586 29.30 -20.74 37.34
C GLU A 586 29.24 -19.44 38.14
N GLU A 587 29.81 -19.48 39.35
CA GLU A 587 29.82 -18.36 40.28
C GLU A 587 31.26 -17.99 40.64
N THR A 588 31.57 -16.69 40.57
CA THR A 588 32.88 -16.15 40.91
C THR A 588 32.71 -15.01 41.91
N ARG A 589 33.56 -14.97 42.95
CA ARG A 589 33.60 -13.84 43.89
C ARG A 589 34.37 -12.68 43.27
N VAL A 590 33.78 -11.49 43.28
CA VAL A 590 34.35 -10.30 42.66
C VAL A 590 34.35 -9.15 43.67
N PRO A 591 35.51 -8.51 43.94
CA PRO A 591 35.55 -7.28 44.70
C PRO A 591 34.70 -6.19 44.05
N ARG A 592 33.90 -5.44 44.82
CA ARG A 592 33.01 -4.39 44.28
C ARG A 592 33.76 -3.37 43.43
N SER A 593 35.00 -3.05 43.78
CA SER A 593 35.86 -2.12 43.02
C SER A 593 36.22 -2.59 41.61
N LYS A 594 36.15 -3.90 41.33
CA LYS A 594 36.47 -4.51 40.02
C LYS A 594 35.24 -5.04 39.30
N LEU A 595 34.05 -4.86 39.87
CA LEU A 595 32.81 -5.47 39.39
C LEU A 595 32.49 -5.10 37.93
N VAL A 596 32.60 -3.81 37.60
CA VAL A 596 32.32 -3.29 36.26
C VAL A 596 33.25 -3.91 35.22
N ASP A 597 34.55 -3.96 35.49
CA ASP A 597 35.53 -4.50 34.55
C ASP A 597 35.34 -6.00 34.32
N GLU A 598 35.01 -6.74 35.39
CA GLU A 598 34.74 -8.17 35.31
C GLU A 598 33.48 -8.47 34.50
N ILE A 599 32.40 -7.68 34.67
CA ILE A 599 31.20 -7.78 33.84
C ILE A 599 31.54 -7.54 32.37
N ARG A 600 32.30 -6.49 32.03
CA ARG A 600 32.73 -6.23 30.64
C ARG A 600 33.55 -7.37 30.06
N ARG A 601 34.42 -7.98 30.87
CA ARG A 601 35.25 -9.12 30.46
C ARG A 601 34.38 -10.33 30.12
N GLN A 602 33.41 -10.68 30.98
CA GLN A 602 32.50 -11.80 30.77
C GLN A 602 31.63 -11.60 29.52
N LEU A 603 31.09 -10.39 29.32
CA LEU A 603 30.25 -10.06 28.16
C LEU A 603 30.98 -10.05 26.83
N LYS A 604 32.31 -9.80 26.79
CA LYS A 604 33.11 -9.89 25.56
C LYS A 604 33.43 -11.34 25.14
N THR A 605 33.38 -12.26 26.10
CA THR A 605 33.74 -13.67 25.90
C THR A 605 32.50 -14.54 25.63
N SER A 606 31.31 -13.96 25.86
CA SER A 606 29.99 -14.53 25.60
C SER A 606 29.50 -14.09 24.23
#